data_AF-A0A147B9Q6-F1
#
_entry.id   AF-A0A147B9Q6-F1
#
_cell.length_a   1.000
_cell.length_b   1.000
_cell.length_c   1.000
_cell.angle_alpha   90.00
_cell.angle_beta   90.00
_cell.angle_gamma   90.00
#
_symmetry.space_group_name_H-M   'P 1'
#
loop_
_entity.id
_entity.type
_entity.pdbx_description
1 polymer ?
#
loop_
_entity_poly.entity_id
_entity_poly.type
_entity_poly.pdbx_seq_one_letter_code
_entity_poly.pdbx_strand_id
1 'polypeptide(L)'
;KFRKSYFVWQEVFDNGVQLASESIIHVWKEPRDVEMWNVTQMGFRALLSSCWYLDYISYGADWKKYYKCDPHDFNGTLEQEQLVMGGEACIWGEYVDASNLISRTWPRASAVAERLWSDATVRDTDEATPRLRNFRCLMIRRGLNPEPQDGPGYCSCDYLLHSS
;
A
#
# COMPACT_ATOMS: atom_id res chain seq x y z
N LYS A 1 15.34 12.33 25.20
CA LYS A 1 16.05 11.33 26.04
C LYS A 1 16.71 10.21 25.23
N PHE A 2 16.12 9.72 24.13
CA PHE A 2 16.64 8.53 23.41
C PHE A 2 17.11 8.73 21.96
N ARG A 3 17.21 9.97 21.44
CA ARG A 3 17.61 10.28 20.04
C ARG A 3 16.95 9.35 19.00
N LYS A 4 15.63 9.24 19.09
CA LYS A 4 14.78 8.52 18.12
C LYS A 4 13.83 9.54 17.49
N SER A 5 13.66 9.44 16.18
CA SER A 5 12.54 10.09 15.48
C SER A 5 11.26 9.32 15.76
N TYR A 6 10.13 10.01 15.71
CA TYR A 6 8.82 9.42 15.95
C TYR A 6 8.03 9.35 14.66
N PHE A 7 7.23 8.31 14.56
CA PHE A 7 6.22 8.09 13.54
C PHE A 7 4.87 8.15 14.23
N VAL A 8 3.93 8.92 13.68
CA VAL A 8 2.61 9.16 14.26
C VAL A 8 1.54 9.13 13.19
N TRP A 9 0.33 8.68 13.57
CA TRP A 9 -0.85 8.86 12.73
C TRP A 9 -1.22 10.36 12.63
N GLN A 10 -1.84 10.72 11.51
CA GLN A 10 -2.13 12.11 11.15
C GLN A 10 -2.87 12.92 12.24
N GLU A 11 -3.70 12.30 13.10
CA GLU A 11 -4.45 13.04 14.11
C GLU A 11 -3.58 13.86 15.07
N VAL A 12 -2.34 13.43 15.30
CA VAL A 12 -1.41 14.18 16.14
C VAL A 12 -1.06 15.52 15.47
N PHE A 13 -0.87 15.49 14.15
CA PHE A 13 -0.67 16.68 13.33
C PHE A 13 -1.96 17.51 13.19
N ASP A 14 -3.08 16.87 12.84
CA ASP A 14 -4.39 17.53 12.62
C ASP A 14 -4.85 18.32 13.86
N ASN A 15 -4.58 17.79 15.06
CA ASN A 15 -4.95 18.43 16.32
C ASN A 15 -3.94 19.48 16.81
N GLY A 16 -2.92 19.82 16.02
CA GLY A 16 -1.95 20.87 16.34
C GLY A 16 -1.02 20.53 17.50
N VAL A 17 -0.76 19.24 17.75
CA VAL A 17 0.19 18.83 18.79
C VAL A 17 1.60 19.27 18.38
N GLN A 18 2.38 19.79 19.33
CA GLN A 18 3.76 20.18 19.06
C GLN A 18 4.61 18.95 18.71
N LEU A 19 5.03 18.88 17.45
CA LEU A 19 5.85 17.81 16.90
C LEU A 19 7.29 18.28 16.68
N ALA A 20 8.24 17.38 16.87
CA ALA A 20 9.63 17.64 16.48
C ALA A 20 9.73 17.67 14.96
N SER A 21 10.58 18.52 14.38
CA SER A 21 10.67 18.72 12.93
C SER A 21 11.07 17.45 12.16
N GLU A 22 11.75 16.51 12.81
CA GLU A 22 12.08 15.21 12.25
C GLU A 22 10.96 14.16 12.35
N SER A 23 9.77 14.51 12.84
CA SER A 23 8.65 13.57 12.92
C SER A 23 8.18 13.14 11.54
N ILE A 24 7.69 11.91 11.43
CA ILE A 24 7.08 11.36 10.22
C ILE A 24 5.57 11.24 10.48
N ILE A 25 4.78 11.82 9.59
CA ILE A 25 3.31 11.80 9.68
C ILE A 25 2.78 10.74 8.71
N HIS A 26 1.96 9.83 9.23
CA HIS A 26 1.33 8.80 8.43
C HIS A 26 -0.13 9.18 8.11
N VAL A 27 -0.37 9.50 6.84
CA VAL A 27 -1.66 9.91 6.30
C VAL A 27 -2.48 8.67 5.94
N TRP A 28 -3.59 8.48 6.66
CA TRP A 28 -4.41 7.26 6.58
C TRP A 28 -5.89 7.54 6.30
N LYS A 29 -6.33 8.79 6.39
CA LYS A 29 -7.69 9.23 6.08
C LYS A 29 -7.76 9.86 4.69
N GLU A 30 -8.98 9.93 4.16
CA GLU A 30 -9.29 10.74 2.98
C GLU A 30 -9.91 12.09 3.42
N PRO A 31 -9.77 13.18 2.64
CA PRO A 31 -9.11 13.27 1.33
C PRO A 31 -7.57 13.37 1.47
N ARG A 32 -6.86 12.41 0.88
CA ARG A 32 -5.41 12.24 1.09
C ARG A 32 -4.54 13.31 0.43
N ASP A 33 -4.98 13.85 -0.70
CA ASP A 33 -4.24 14.85 -1.49
C ASP A 33 -4.08 16.15 -0.72
N VAL A 34 -5.15 16.60 -0.07
CA VAL A 34 -5.14 17.79 0.80
C VAL A 34 -4.24 17.56 2.02
N GLU A 35 -4.32 16.38 2.62
CA GLU A 35 -3.56 16.08 3.84
C GLU A 35 -2.06 15.92 3.55
N MET A 36 -1.70 15.22 2.47
CA MET A 36 -0.32 15.10 2.01
C MET A 36 0.27 16.49 1.71
N TRP A 37 -0.49 17.38 1.09
CA TRP A 37 -0.07 18.77 0.88
C TRP A 37 0.11 19.52 2.20
N ASN A 38 -0.83 19.43 3.15
CA ASN A 38 -0.74 20.12 4.45
C ASN A 38 0.50 19.70 5.24
N VAL A 39 0.74 18.38 5.34
CA VAL A 39 1.88 17.80 6.05
C VAL A 39 3.20 18.25 5.44
N THR A 40 3.34 18.15 4.11
CA THR A 40 4.58 18.51 3.41
C THR A 40 4.79 20.02 3.34
N GLN A 41 3.73 20.84 3.26
CA GLN A 41 3.82 22.30 3.36
C GLN A 41 4.41 22.72 4.71
N MET A 42 4.06 22.02 5.79
CA MET A 42 4.61 22.27 7.13
C MET A 42 6.04 21.74 7.32
N GLY A 43 6.64 21.15 6.28
CA GLY A 43 8.00 20.65 6.27
C GLY A 43 8.19 19.27 6.92
N PHE A 44 7.10 18.57 7.22
CA PHE A 44 7.18 17.22 7.77
C PHE A 44 7.32 16.17 6.67
N ARG A 45 8.00 15.08 7.02
CA ARG A 45 8.06 13.88 6.16
C ARG A 45 6.74 13.13 6.23
N ALA A 46 6.28 12.63 5.08
CA ALA A 46 4.98 11.98 4.95
C ALA A 46 5.12 10.51 4.52
N LEU A 47 4.25 9.66 5.06
CA LEU A 47 3.96 8.33 4.55
C LEU A 47 2.47 8.25 4.22
N LEU A 48 2.11 7.49 3.18
CA LEU A 48 0.72 7.29 2.77
C LEU A 48 0.22 5.86 3.01
N SER A 49 -0.98 5.72 3.54
CA SER A 49 -1.72 4.44 3.55
C SER A 49 -3.20 4.56 3.22
N SER A 50 -3.77 5.78 3.13
CA SER A 50 -5.23 5.98 3.03
C SER A 50 -5.91 5.20 1.89
N CYS A 51 -5.22 5.03 0.77
CA CYS A 51 -5.71 4.30 -0.39
C CYS A 51 -5.34 2.81 -0.41
N TRP A 52 -4.57 2.32 0.57
CA TRP A 52 -4.00 0.98 0.66
C TRP A 52 -4.46 0.18 1.90
N TYR A 53 -5.70 0.40 2.31
CA TYR A 53 -6.40 -0.46 3.28
C TYR A 53 -6.84 -1.75 2.60
N LEU A 54 -6.09 -2.83 2.83
CA LEU A 54 -6.36 -4.16 2.28
C LEU A 54 -7.41 -4.92 3.09
N ASP A 55 -7.61 -4.60 4.36
CA ASP A 55 -8.70 -5.14 5.17
C ASP A 55 -10.08 -4.80 4.59
N TYR A 56 -10.21 -3.66 3.92
CA TYR A 56 -11.39 -3.30 3.12
C TYR A 56 -11.42 -4.07 1.79
N ILE A 57 -12.10 -5.21 1.80
CA ILE A 57 -12.34 -6.01 0.59
C ILE A 57 -13.50 -5.45 -0.25
N SER A 58 -13.41 -5.61 -1.56
CA SER A 58 -14.50 -5.31 -2.49
C SER A 58 -14.53 -6.31 -3.63
N TYR A 59 -15.68 -6.46 -4.30
CA TYR A 59 -15.81 -7.43 -5.39
C TYR A 59 -15.02 -6.99 -6.63
N GLY A 60 -14.28 -7.93 -7.23
CA GLY A 60 -13.51 -7.73 -8.45
C GLY A 60 -12.01 -7.54 -8.22
N ALA A 61 -11.32 -6.98 -9.21
CA ALA A 61 -9.88 -6.75 -9.20
C ALA A 61 -9.51 -5.42 -8.51
N ASP A 62 -9.78 -5.34 -7.21
CA ASP A 62 -9.49 -4.15 -6.38
C ASP A 62 -8.00 -3.77 -6.34
N TRP A 63 -7.09 -4.72 -6.61
CA TRP A 63 -5.65 -4.48 -6.75
C TRP A 63 -5.33 -3.37 -7.76
N LYS A 64 -6.16 -3.19 -8.80
CA LYS A 64 -6.00 -2.12 -9.80
C LYS A 64 -6.19 -0.73 -9.18
N LYS A 65 -7.07 -0.59 -8.19
CA LYS A 65 -7.22 0.65 -7.41
C LYS A 65 -5.95 0.93 -6.61
N TYR A 66 -5.42 -0.08 -5.93
CA TYR A 66 -4.19 0.05 -5.15
C TYR A 66 -2.98 0.42 -6.02
N TYR A 67 -2.87 -0.20 -7.21
CA TYR A 67 -1.80 0.06 -8.17
C TYR A 67 -1.82 1.48 -8.75
N LYS A 68 -3.01 2.05 -8.95
CA LYS A 68 -3.21 3.40 -9.50
C LYS A 68 -2.98 4.51 -8.49
N CYS A 69 -3.14 4.23 -7.20
CA CYS A 69 -2.81 5.20 -6.16
C CYS A 69 -1.32 5.54 -6.22
N ASP A 70 -0.99 6.82 -6.01
CA ASP A 70 0.38 7.33 -6.02
C ASP A 70 0.54 8.34 -4.88
N PRO A 71 1.55 8.20 -4.00
CA PRO A 71 1.75 9.10 -2.89
C PRO A 71 2.17 10.52 -3.29
N HIS A 72 2.54 10.75 -4.55
CA HIS A 72 2.87 12.07 -5.09
C HIS A 72 1.69 12.74 -5.82
N ASP A 73 0.50 12.11 -5.83
CA ASP A 73 -0.70 12.65 -6.50
C ASP A 73 -1.38 13.74 -5.64
N PHE A 74 -0.69 14.85 -5.43
CA PHE A 74 -1.17 16.05 -4.76
C PHE A 74 -0.51 17.30 -5.35
N ASN A 75 -1.11 18.48 -5.12
CA ASN A 75 -0.63 19.75 -5.72
C ASN A 75 0.55 20.35 -4.93
N GLY A 76 1.70 19.68 -4.93
CA GLY A 76 2.93 20.09 -4.23
C GLY A 76 4.02 20.68 -5.13
N THR A 77 5.00 21.37 -4.54
CA THR A 77 6.26 21.69 -5.21
C THR A 77 7.21 20.48 -5.21
N LEU A 78 8.28 20.51 -6.00
CA LEU A 78 9.28 19.45 -6.03
C LEU A 78 9.93 19.23 -4.64
N GLU A 79 10.10 20.30 -3.86
CA GLU A 79 10.61 20.21 -2.49
C GLU A 79 9.61 19.54 -1.53
N GLN A 80 8.31 19.77 -1.73
CA GLN A 80 7.27 19.08 -0.96
C GLN A 80 7.19 17.60 -1.33
N GLU A 81 7.30 17.26 -2.61
CA GLU A 81 7.34 15.88 -3.09
C GLU A 81 8.52 15.10 -2.48
N GLN A 82 9.69 15.73 -2.31
CA GLN A 82 10.86 15.11 -1.68
C GLN A 82 10.66 14.73 -0.20
N LEU A 83 9.64 15.28 0.47
CA LEU A 83 9.30 14.91 1.85
C LEU A 83 8.45 13.63 1.92
N VAL A 84 7.95 13.13 0.79
CA VAL A 84 7.21 11.87 0.72
C VAL A 84 8.19 10.70 0.78
N MET A 85 8.10 9.92 1.86
CA MET A 85 9.01 8.82 2.13
C MET A 85 8.56 7.48 1.54
N GLY A 86 7.34 7.42 0.99
CA GLY A 86 6.69 6.20 0.49
C GLY A 86 5.35 5.97 1.17
N GLY A 87 5.08 4.73 1.58
CA GLY A 87 3.86 4.41 2.31
C GLY A 87 3.71 2.94 2.66
N GLU A 88 2.53 2.57 3.15
CA GLU A 88 2.27 1.26 3.75
C GLU A 88 0.94 0.68 3.25
N ALA A 89 0.94 -0.61 2.92
CA ALA A 89 -0.29 -1.38 2.77
C ALA A 89 -0.76 -1.86 4.14
N CYS A 90 -1.96 -1.46 4.55
CA CYS A 90 -2.50 -1.79 5.86
C CYS A 90 -3.41 -3.02 5.77
N ILE A 91 -3.28 -3.94 6.72
CA ILE A 91 -4.24 -5.02 6.92
C ILE A 91 -4.61 -5.08 8.40
N TRP A 92 -5.70 -4.39 8.73
CA TRP A 92 -6.22 -4.37 10.09
C TRP A 92 -6.92 -5.70 10.45
N GLY A 93 -6.88 -6.04 11.74
CA GLY A 93 -7.14 -7.38 12.26
C GLY A 93 -8.60 -7.70 12.59
N GLU A 94 -9.54 -6.78 12.38
CA GLU A 94 -10.94 -6.91 12.80
C GLU A 94 -11.61 -8.15 12.19
N TYR A 95 -11.28 -8.45 10.94
CA TYR A 95 -11.79 -9.60 10.18
C TYR A 95 -10.68 -10.44 9.57
N VAL A 96 -9.45 -10.32 10.10
CA VAL A 96 -8.25 -10.97 9.57
C VAL A 96 -7.54 -11.72 10.68
N ASP A 97 -7.32 -13.00 10.44
CA ASP A 97 -6.52 -13.87 11.30
C ASP A 97 -5.70 -14.86 10.45
N ALA A 98 -5.07 -15.83 11.08
CA ALA A 98 -4.25 -16.83 10.38
C ALA A 98 -5.01 -17.63 9.31
N SER A 99 -6.35 -17.71 9.38
CA SER A 99 -7.15 -18.46 8.41
C SER A 99 -7.24 -17.78 7.04
N ASN A 100 -7.08 -16.45 6.98
CA ASN A 100 -7.32 -15.68 5.76
C ASN A 100 -6.26 -14.59 5.48
N LEU A 101 -5.29 -14.38 6.39
CA LEU A 101 -4.27 -13.32 6.25
C LEU A 101 -3.54 -13.40 4.91
N ILE A 102 -3.05 -14.59 4.53
CA ILE A 102 -2.23 -14.74 3.32
C ILE A 102 -3.04 -14.53 2.05
N SER A 103 -4.21 -15.18 1.94
CA SER A 103 -5.06 -15.06 0.75
C SER A 103 -5.60 -13.64 0.59
N ARG A 104 -5.99 -13.00 1.69
CA ARG A 104 -6.46 -11.61 1.66
C ARG A 104 -5.32 -10.65 1.33
N THR A 105 -4.12 -10.83 1.89
CA THR A 105 -3.01 -9.88 1.62
C THR A 105 -2.47 -10.02 0.21
N TRP A 106 -2.32 -11.27 -0.28
CA TRP A 106 -1.56 -11.56 -1.48
C TRP A 106 -2.44 -12.14 -2.59
N PRO A 107 -2.33 -11.64 -3.83
CA PRO A 107 -1.27 -10.76 -4.31
C PRO A 107 -1.61 -9.26 -4.26
N ARG A 108 -2.73 -8.84 -3.64
CA ARG A 108 -3.18 -7.43 -3.62
C ARG A 108 -2.10 -6.46 -3.11
N ALA A 109 -1.40 -6.80 -2.04
CA ALA A 109 -0.27 -6.02 -1.51
C ALA A 109 0.91 -5.87 -2.50
N SER A 110 1.05 -6.79 -3.46
CA SER A 110 2.09 -6.69 -4.49
C SER A 110 1.88 -5.50 -5.41
N ALA A 111 0.62 -5.07 -5.60
CA ALA A 111 0.32 -3.86 -6.36
C ALA A 111 0.88 -2.60 -5.67
N VAL A 112 0.76 -2.54 -4.35
CA VAL A 112 1.34 -1.47 -3.52
C VAL A 112 2.87 -1.54 -3.55
N ALA A 113 3.42 -2.75 -3.42
CA ALA A 113 4.86 -2.96 -3.48
C ALA A 113 5.47 -2.48 -4.81
N GLU A 114 4.82 -2.78 -5.94
CA GLU A 114 5.31 -2.33 -7.24
C GLU A 114 5.23 -0.81 -7.41
N ARG A 115 4.15 -0.17 -6.93
CA ARG A 115 4.01 1.29 -6.92
C ARG A 115 5.09 1.98 -6.08
N LEU A 116 5.46 1.41 -4.94
CA LEU A 116 6.47 1.98 -4.04
C LEU A 116 7.91 1.73 -4.49
N TRP A 117 8.13 0.78 -5.40
CA TRP A 117 9.47 0.39 -5.88
C TRP A 117 9.79 0.86 -7.29
N SER A 118 8.82 0.74 -8.20
CA SER A 118 9.03 1.01 -9.63
C SER A 118 8.99 2.49 -9.94
N ASP A 119 9.49 2.85 -11.12
CA ASP A 119 9.41 4.21 -11.63
C ASP A 119 7.95 4.70 -11.69
N ALA A 120 7.75 5.99 -11.41
CA ALA A 120 6.42 6.61 -11.37
C ALA A 120 5.64 6.44 -12.69
N THR A 121 6.33 6.31 -13.83
CA THR A 121 5.72 6.07 -15.15
C THR A 121 5.11 4.69 -15.32
N VAL A 122 5.48 3.71 -14.48
CA VAL A 122 4.93 2.34 -14.50
C VAL A 122 3.56 2.33 -13.81
N ARG A 123 2.49 2.59 -14.59
CA ARG A 123 1.11 2.73 -14.06
C ARG A 123 0.04 1.97 -14.83
N ASP A 124 0.39 1.37 -15.96
CA ASP A 124 -0.58 0.64 -16.79
C ASP A 124 -0.98 -0.69 -16.13
N THR A 125 -2.28 -0.85 -15.86
CA THR A 125 -2.82 -2.05 -15.20
C THR A 125 -2.89 -3.24 -16.14
N ASP A 126 -3.06 -3.02 -17.44
CA ASP A 126 -3.14 -4.10 -18.43
C ASP A 126 -1.74 -4.68 -18.68
N GLU A 127 -0.69 -3.85 -18.67
CA GLU A 127 0.70 -4.30 -18.67
C GLU A 127 1.12 -4.99 -17.36
N ALA A 128 0.58 -4.56 -16.22
CA ALA A 128 0.87 -5.17 -14.92
C ALA A 128 0.19 -6.54 -14.72
N THR A 129 -1.03 -6.70 -15.25
CA THR A 129 -1.86 -7.91 -15.12
C THR A 129 -1.08 -9.23 -15.39
N PRO A 130 -0.41 -9.42 -16.55
CA PRO A 130 0.29 -10.67 -16.83
C PRO A 130 1.49 -10.91 -15.88
N ARG A 131 2.19 -9.85 -15.45
CA ARG A 131 3.32 -9.95 -14.52
C ARG A 131 2.84 -10.33 -13.12
N LEU A 132 1.78 -9.70 -12.64
CA LEU A 132 1.15 -10.02 -11.35
C LEU A 132 0.62 -11.46 -11.33
N ARG A 133 0.03 -11.93 -12.43
CA ARG A 133 -0.41 -13.33 -12.58
C ARG A 133 0.74 -14.32 -12.44
N ASN A 134 1.84 -14.06 -13.13
CA ASN A 134 3.04 -14.90 -13.02
C ASN A 134 3.62 -14.87 -11.61
N PHE A 135 3.63 -13.70 -10.97
CA PHE A 135 4.12 -13.54 -9.60
C PHE A 135 3.25 -14.28 -8.58
N ARG A 136 1.91 -14.26 -8.74
CA ARG A 136 0.97 -15.06 -7.94
C ARG A 136 1.25 -16.56 -8.07
N CYS A 137 1.49 -17.06 -9.28
CA CYS A 137 1.87 -18.47 -9.45
C CYS A 137 3.22 -18.79 -8.80
N LEU A 138 4.18 -17.87 -8.82
CA LEU A 138 5.46 -18.05 -8.13
C LEU A 138 5.30 -18.11 -6.60
N MET A 139 4.41 -17.30 -6.02
CA MET A 139 4.08 -17.36 -4.59
C MET A 139 3.55 -18.75 -4.19
N ILE A 140 2.67 -19.34 -5.01
CA ILE A 140 2.18 -20.71 -4.78
C ILE A 140 3.32 -21.72 -4.77
N ARG A 141 4.22 -21.65 -5.76
CA ARG A 141 5.40 -22.53 -5.82
C ARG A 141 6.32 -22.38 -4.62
N ARG A 142 6.25 -21.24 -3.91
CA ARG A 142 7.01 -20.94 -2.69
C ARG A 142 6.26 -21.29 -1.41
N GLY A 143 5.09 -21.93 -1.50
CA GLY A 143 4.33 -22.39 -0.34
C GLY A 143 3.41 -21.33 0.28
N LEU A 144 3.13 -20.23 -0.42
CA LEU A 144 2.10 -19.28 -0.02
C LEU A 144 0.75 -19.66 -0.62
N ASN A 145 -0.33 -19.25 0.04
CA ASN A 145 -1.70 -19.46 -0.44
C ASN A 145 -2.37 -18.12 -0.86
N PRO A 146 -1.92 -17.46 -1.94
CA PRO A 146 -2.50 -16.21 -2.42
C PRO A 146 -3.81 -16.42 -3.18
N GLU A 147 -4.72 -15.45 -3.09
CA GLU A 147 -5.97 -15.47 -3.86
C GLU A 147 -5.72 -15.24 -5.37
N PRO A 148 -6.69 -15.59 -6.25
CA PRO A 148 -6.68 -15.15 -7.65
C PRO A 148 -6.95 -13.64 -7.79
N GLN A 149 -6.26 -12.97 -8.71
CA GLN A 149 -6.28 -11.50 -8.82
C GLN A 149 -7.07 -10.90 -10.00
N ASP A 150 -7.28 -11.64 -11.10
CA ASP A 150 -7.96 -11.13 -12.31
C ASP A 150 -8.92 -12.18 -12.91
N GLY A 151 -9.92 -12.57 -12.11
CA GLY A 151 -10.99 -13.46 -12.56
C GLY A 151 -10.51 -14.88 -12.92
N PRO A 152 -11.16 -15.56 -13.88
CA PRO A 152 -10.90 -16.97 -14.16
C PRO A 152 -9.50 -17.22 -14.71
N GLY A 153 -8.87 -18.28 -14.22
CA GLY A 153 -7.49 -18.60 -14.56
C GLY A 153 -6.98 -19.86 -13.88
N TYR A 154 -5.74 -20.24 -14.20
CA TYR A 154 -5.03 -21.31 -13.51
C TYR A 154 -3.53 -21.03 -13.44
N CYS A 155 -2.87 -21.63 -12.46
CA CYS A 155 -1.43 -21.84 -12.43
C CYS A 155 -1.16 -23.34 -12.60
N SER A 156 -0.14 -23.72 -13.37
CA SER A 156 0.23 -25.15 -13.51
C SER A 156 0.61 -25.83 -12.19
N CYS A 157 0.79 -25.05 -11.12
CA CYS A 157 1.15 -25.48 -9.78
C CYS A 157 0.00 -25.37 -8.77
N ASP A 158 -1.25 -25.12 -9.21
CA ASP A 158 -2.39 -25.01 -8.30
C ASP A 158 -2.61 -26.29 -7.45
N TYR A 159 -2.15 -27.46 -7.91
CA TYR A 159 -2.17 -28.70 -7.13
C TYR A 159 -1.41 -28.60 -5.79
N LEU A 160 -0.45 -27.68 -5.67
CA LEU A 160 0.31 -27.45 -4.44
C LEU A 160 -0.53 -26.82 -3.32
N LEU A 161 -1.65 -26.15 -3.65
CA LEU A 161 -2.53 -25.51 -2.67
C LEU A 161 -3.25 -26.50 -1.75
N HIS A 162 -3.32 -27.78 -2.14
CA HIS A 162 -3.99 -28.85 -1.40
C HIS A 162 -3.01 -29.85 -0.78
N SER A 163 -1.71 -29.60 -0.90
CA SER A 163 -0.66 -30.58 -0.56
C SER A 163 -0.12 -30.44 0.88
N SER A 164 -0.77 -29.65 1.73
CA SER A 164 -0.32 -29.32 3.09
C SER A 164 -1.29 -29.78 4.17
#